data_AF-A0AAU3UE27-F1
#
_entry.id   AF-A0AAU3UE27-F1
#
_cell.length_a   1.000
_cell.length_b   1.000
_cell.length_c   1.000
_cell.angle_alpha   90.00
_cell.angle_beta   90.00
_cell.angle_gamma   90.00
#
_symmetry.space_group_name_H-M   'P 1'
#
loop_
_entity.id
_entity.type
_entity.pdbx_description
1 polymer ?
#
loop_
_entity_poly.entity_id
_entity_poly.type
_entity_poly.pdbx_seq_one_letter_code
_entity_poly.pdbx_strand_id
1 'polypeptide(L)'
;MYTSSAVFLAVLLAGFVLARLTTELVSRRARRSGFDATGLVAGTVYSVILLIALRLGLAVFGPNPVSDFFDSVVAWLPRLALGFALAVVTAVLARLVQHQVANLLSGLEHGAMLSRFAAVFVWGAGLVAALGLIGVDTSITLPILVTVLVVIGAVLITGFGRDLVRSVRRTRSGAVARPITQAGKPIAPAV
;
A
#
# COMPACT_ATOMS: atom_id res chain seq x y z
N MET A 1 -52.64 -0.15 -19.27
CA MET A 1 -51.63 -1.03 -19.90
C MET A 1 -50.54 -0.28 -20.72
N TYR A 2 -50.60 1.04 -20.90
CA TYR A 2 -49.55 1.81 -21.62
C TYR A 2 -48.58 2.61 -20.72
N THR A 3 -48.86 2.68 -19.42
CA THR A 3 -48.12 3.52 -18.48
C THR A 3 -46.72 2.97 -18.17
N SER A 4 -46.54 1.66 -18.18
CA SER A 4 -45.29 1.02 -17.76
C SER A 4 -44.19 1.03 -18.83
N SER A 5 -44.55 1.01 -20.12
CA SER A 5 -43.58 1.04 -21.22
C SER A 5 -43.02 2.45 -21.47
N ALA A 6 -43.83 3.49 -21.28
CA ALA A 6 -43.38 4.88 -21.38
C ALA A 6 -42.39 5.25 -20.26
N VAL A 7 -42.61 4.76 -19.03
CA VAL A 7 -41.69 4.94 -17.91
C VAL A 7 -40.38 4.19 -18.15
N PHE A 8 -40.44 2.97 -18.70
CA PHE A 8 -39.25 2.20 -19.06
C PHE A 8 -38.40 2.93 -20.11
N LEU A 9 -39.02 3.46 -21.17
CA LEU A 9 -38.30 4.23 -22.19
C LEU A 9 -37.77 5.56 -21.67
N ALA A 10 -38.49 6.25 -20.78
CA ALA A 10 -38.00 7.49 -20.15
C ALA A 10 -36.78 7.25 -19.26
N VAL A 11 -36.74 6.14 -18.52
CA VAL A 11 -35.59 5.74 -17.69
C VAL A 11 -34.41 5.29 -18.56
N LEU A 12 -34.66 4.56 -19.64
CA LEU A 12 -33.63 4.14 -20.59
C LEU A 12 -33.00 5.35 -21.32
N LEU A 13 -33.84 6.32 -21.70
CA LEU A 13 -33.41 7.55 -22.37
C LEU A 13 -32.67 8.48 -21.39
N ALA A 14 -33.15 8.60 -20.14
CA ALA A 14 -32.43 9.34 -19.09
C ALA A 14 -31.06 8.70 -18.81
N GLY A 15 -30.97 7.38 -18.70
CA GLY A 15 -29.70 6.65 -18.52
C GLY A 15 -28.75 6.78 -19.71
N PHE A 16 -29.28 6.73 -20.94
CA PHE A 16 -28.50 6.89 -22.16
C PHE A 16 -27.99 8.32 -22.35
N VAL A 17 -28.81 9.33 -22.07
CA VAL A 17 -28.43 10.75 -22.15
C VAL A 17 -27.40 11.11 -21.07
N LEU A 18 -27.53 10.56 -19.86
CA LEU A 18 -26.54 10.74 -18.79
C LEU A 18 -25.21 10.04 -19.10
N ALA A 19 -25.27 8.85 -19.71
CA ALA A 19 -24.08 8.12 -20.18
C ALA A 19 -23.36 8.83 -21.34
N ARG A 20 -24.10 9.50 -22.22
CA ARG A 20 -23.55 10.23 -23.37
C ARG A 20 -22.98 11.60 -23.00
N LEU A 21 -23.57 12.27 -22.00
CA LEU A 21 -23.06 13.56 -21.49
C LEU A 21 -21.76 13.40 -20.68
N THR A 22 -21.63 12.32 -19.91
CA THR A 22 -20.42 12.05 -19.10
C THR A 22 -19.22 11.63 -19.95
N THR A 23 -19.45 10.87 -21.03
CA THR A 23 -18.40 10.47 -21.98
C THR A 23 -17.88 11.62 -22.85
N GLU A 24 -18.73 12.59 -23.22
CA GLU A 24 -18.28 13.78 -23.97
C GLU A 24 -17.52 14.81 -23.11
N LEU A 25 -17.88 14.98 -21.84
CA LEU A 25 -17.21 15.95 -20.96
C LEU A 25 -15.81 15.48 -20.52
N VAL A 26 -15.63 14.16 -20.36
CA VAL A 26 -14.37 13.56 -19.86
C VAL A 26 -13.34 13.37 -20.98
N SER A 27 -13.78 13.07 -22.22
CA SER A 27 -12.88 12.80 -23.35
C SER A 27 -12.08 14.03 -23.83
N ARG A 28 -12.52 15.25 -23.53
CA ARG A 28 -11.78 16.48 -23.91
C ARG A 28 -10.66 16.88 -22.95
N ARG A 29 -10.53 16.27 -21.77
CA ARG A 29 -9.54 16.70 -20.75
C ARG A 29 -8.58 15.64 -20.23
N ALA A 30 -8.77 14.37 -20.51
CA ALA A 30 -7.96 13.30 -19.93
C ALA A 30 -6.79 12.84 -20.82
N ARG A 31 -5.97 13.78 -21.31
CA ARG A 31 -4.77 13.44 -22.13
C ARG A 31 -3.44 13.83 -21.48
N ARG A 32 -3.33 14.04 -20.15
CA ARG A 32 -2.05 14.56 -19.62
C ARG A 32 -1.54 14.24 -18.21
N SER A 33 -2.07 13.31 -17.41
CA SER A 33 -1.38 13.03 -16.13
C SER A 33 -1.56 11.62 -15.61
N GLY A 34 -0.50 10.83 -15.73
CA GLY A 34 -0.35 9.45 -15.28
C GLY A 34 -0.22 9.29 -13.77
N PHE A 35 -1.27 9.61 -13.02
CA PHE A 35 -1.45 9.07 -11.67
C PHE A 35 -2.92 8.78 -11.44
N ASP A 36 -3.23 7.49 -11.36
CA ASP A 36 -4.54 6.95 -11.68
C ASP A 36 -5.50 6.90 -10.47
N ALA A 37 -5.63 8.02 -9.77
CA ALA A 37 -6.71 8.20 -8.79
C ALA A 37 -8.09 8.31 -9.49
N THR A 38 -8.08 8.77 -10.75
CA THR A 38 -9.30 8.96 -11.55
C THR A 38 -9.75 7.67 -12.22
N GLY A 39 -8.84 6.79 -12.65
CA GLY A 39 -9.19 5.47 -13.19
C GLY A 39 -9.80 4.53 -12.15
N LEU A 40 -9.42 4.65 -10.88
CA LEU A 40 -10.04 3.90 -9.77
C LEU A 40 -11.49 4.31 -9.54
N VAL A 41 -11.74 5.63 -9.46
CA VAL A 41 -13.11 6.15 -9.33
C VAL A 41 -13.94 5.82 -10.57
N ALA A 42 -13.36 5.96 -11.78
CA ALA A 42 -14.02 5.61 -13.03
C ALA A 42 -14.34 4.11 -13.13
N GLY A 43 -13.45 3.23 -12.66
CA GLY A 43 -13.65 1.78 -12.62
C GLY A 43 -14.72 1.35 -11.60
N THR A 44 -14.75 1.98 -10.42
CA THR A 44 -15.82 1.75 -9.42
C THR A 44 -17.17 2.21 -9.96
N VAL A 45 -17.26 3.42 -10.51
CA VAL A 45 -18.51 3.96 -11.08
C VAL A 45 -18.97 3.12 -12.28
N TYR A 46 -18.07 2.71 -13.18
CA TYR A 46 -18.38 1.84 -14.32
C TYR A 46 -18.96 0.48 -13.87
N SER A 47 -18.38 -0.11 -12.83
CA SER A 47 -18.81 -1.43 -12.31
C SER A 47 -20.15 -1.34 -11.58
N VAL A 48 -20.42 -0.24 -10.85
CA VAL A 48 -21.71 0.02 -10.22
C VAL A 48 -22.81 0.18 -11.28
N ILE A 49 -22.54 0.96 -12.34
CA ILE A 49 -23.51 1.17 -13.42
C ILE A 49 -23.76 -0.13 -14.19
N LEU A 50 -22.71 -0.91 -14.49
CA LEU A 50 -22.82 -2.20 -15.17
C LEU A 50 -23.62 -3.22 -14.34
N LEU A 51 -23.40 -3.27 -13.03
CA LEU A 51 -24.15 -4.16 -12.13
C LEU A 51 -25.62 -3.73 -11.98
N ILE A 52 -25.90 -2.43 -11.93
CA ILE A 52 -27.28 -1.91 -11.92
C ILE A 52 -28.00 -2.30 -13.22
N ALA A 53 -27.34 -2.16 -14.37
CA ALA A 53 -27.90 -2.56 -15.66
C ALA A 53 -28.16 -4.07 -15.72
N LEU A 54 -27.24 -4.89 -15.20
CA LEU A 54 -27.41 -6.34 -15.13
C LEU A 54 -28.53 -6.75 -14.16
N ARG A 55 -28.65 -6.08 -13.00
CA ARG A 55 -29.75 -6.28 -12.02
C ARG A 55 -31.11 -5.98 -12.63
N LEU A 56 -31.24 -4.89 -13.40
CA LEU A 56 -32.48 -4.52 -14.09
C LEU A 56 -32.87 -5.55 -15.15
N GLY A 57 -31.90 -6.17 -15.81
CA GLY A 57 -32.14 -7.28 -16.75
C GLY A 57 -32.58 -8.58 -16.06
N LEU A 58 -32.04 -8.87 -14.87
CA LEU A 58 -32.35 -10.08 -14.09
C LEU A 58 -33.61 -9.94 -13.23
N ALA A 59 -34.00 -8.72 -12.86
CA ALA A 59 -35.21 -8.41 -12.09
C ALA A 59 -36.53 -8.72 -12.85
N VAL A 60 -36.44 -8.90 -14.18
CA VAL A 60 -37.58 -9.29 -15.03
C VAL A 60 -38.12 -10.70 -14.70
N PHE A 61 -37.33 -11.52 -13.99
CA PHE A 61 -37.69 -12.91 -13.65
C PHE A 61 -38.34 -13.11 -12.27
N GLY A 62 -38.57 -12.04 -11.48
CA GLY A 62 -39.17 -12.12 -10.13
C GLY A 62 -38.18 -12.44 -9.00
N PRO A 63 -38.64 -12.57 -7.73
CA PRO A 63 -37.78 -12.80 -6.57
C PRO A 63 -37.08 -14.15 -6.66
N ASN A 64 -35.75 -14.15 -6.76
CA ASN A 64 -34.96 -15.37 -7.01
C ASN A 64 -33.66 -15.29 -6.18
N PRO A 65 -33.18 -16.35 -5.52
CA PRO A 65 -31.97 -16.31 -4.68
C PRO A 65 -30.71 -15.77 -5.39
N VAL A 66 -30.70 -15.82 -6.72
CA VAL A 66 -29.69 -15.17 -7.57
C VAL A 66 -29.61 -13.66 -7.33
N SER A 67 -30.72 -12.95 -7.14
CA SER A 67 -30.72 -11.50 -6.84
C SER A 67 -30.11 -11.20 -5.47
N ASP A 68 -30.28 -12.09 -4.48
CA ASP A 68 -29.69 -11.92 -3.16
C ASP A 68 -28.16 -12.03 -3.20
N PHE A 69 -27.64 -12.95 -4.03
CA PHE A 69 -26.20 -13.02 -4.32
C PHE A 69 -25.69 -11.73 -4.96
N PHE A 70 -26.41 -11.18 -5.96
CA PHE A 70 -26.01 -9.91 -6.59
C PHE A 70 -26.07 -8.73 -5.63
N ASP A 71 -27.08 -8.64 -4.77
CA ASP A 71 -27.19 -7.59 -3.76
C ASP A 71 -26.03 -7.66 -2.75
N SER A 72 -25.57 -8.86 -2.39
CA SER A 72 -24.38 -9.05 -1.54
C SER A 72 -23.08 -8.57 -2.22
N VAL A 73 -22.91 -8.82 -3.52
CA VAL A 73 -21.75 -8.41 -4.30
C VAL A 73 -21.73 -6.89 -4.51
N VAL A 74 -22.90 -6.30 -4.81
CA VAL A 74 -23.04 -4.85 -4.95
C VAL A 74 -22.76 -4.13 -3.63
N ALA A 75 -23.19 -4.69 -2.49
CA ALA A 75 -22.88 -4.14 -1.18
C ALA A 75 -21.38 -4.24 -0.81
N TRP A 76 -20.63 -5.15 -1.44
CA TRP A 76 -19.18 -5.30 -1.23
C TRP A 76 -18.34 -4.30 -2.06
N LEU A 77 -18.86 -3.78 -3.17
CA LEU A 77 -18.16 -2.81 -4.02
C LEU A 77 -17.74 -1.53 -3.30
N PRO A 78 -18.63 -0.83 -2.56
CA PRO A 78 -18.25 0.38 -1.83
C PRO A 78 -17.14 0.13 -0.80
N ARG A 79 -17.19 -1.03 -0.15
CA ARG A 79 -16.17 -1.47 0.82
C ARG A 79 -14.81 -1.68 0.17
N LEU A 80 -14.77 -2.28 -1.03
CA LEU A 80 -13.53 -2.43 -1.80
C LEU A 80 -12.90 -1.09 -2.16
N ALA A 81 -13.71 -0.13 -2.63
CA ALA A 81 -13.23 1.20 -2.98
C ALA A 81 -12.63 1.93 -1.77
N LEU A 82 -13.29 1.86 -0.61
CA LEU A 82 -12.79 2.44 0.64
C LEU A 82 -11.49 1.77 1.12
N GLY A 83 -11.40 0.44 1.04
CA GLY A 83 -10.18 -0.30 1.37
C GLY A 83 -9.00 0.14 0.49
N PHE A 84 -9.21 0.24 -0.82
CA PHE A 84 -8.16 0.69 -1.74
C PHE A 84 -7.75 2.15 -1.49
N ALA A 85 -8.72 3.04 -1.25
CA ALA A 85 -8.44 4.42 -0.89
C ALA A 85 -7.57 4.52 0.38
N LEU A 86 -7.88 3.73 1.42
CA LEU A 86 -7.09 3.68 2.65
C LEU A 86 -5.67 3.12 2.40
N ALA A 87 -5.54 2.10 1.55
CA ALA A 87 -4.22 1.56 1.17
C ALA A 87 -3.35 2.60 0.46
N VAL A 88 -3.94 3.46 -0.37
CA VAL A 88 -3.23 4.58 -1.01
C VAL A 88 -2.82 5.64 0.02
N VAL A 89 -3.74 6.05 0.90
CA VAL A 89 -3.45 7.05 1.96
C VAL A 89 -2.30 6.56 2.85
N THR A 90 -2.33 5.30 3.26
CA THR A 90 -1.28 4.70 4.09
C THR A 90 0.05 4.57 3.35
N ALA A 91 0.05 4.31 2.04
CA ALA A 91 1.26 4.33 1.22
C ALA A 91 1.90 5.73 1.13
N VAL A 92 1.09 6.79 1.04
CA VAL A 92 1.58 8.17 1.07
C VAL A 92 2.16 8.51 2.44
N LEU A 93 1.46 8.15 3.52
CA LEU A 93 1.94 8.33 4.89
C LEU A 93 3.24 7.56 5.15
N ALA A 94 3.35 6.33 4.66
CA ALA A 94 4.56 5.52 4.78
C ALA A 94 5.77 6.19 4.13
N ARG A 95 5.60 6.79 2.94
CA ARG A 95 6.66 7.57 2.28
C ARG A 95 7.03 8.81 3.09
N LEU A 96 6.04 9.52 3.63
CA LEU A 96 6.29 10.69 4.46
C LEU A 96 7.12 10.32 5.70
N VAL A 97 6.73 9.24 6.39
CA VAL A 97 7.48 8.71 7.54
C VAL A 97 8.89 8.28 7.13
N GLN A 98 9.04 7.60 6.00
CA GLN A 98 10.34 7.22 5.46
C GLN A 98 11.27 8.42 5.30
N HIS A 99 10.77 9.51 4.71
CA HIS A 99 11.55 10.72 4.50
C HIS A 99 11.94 11.39 5.82
N GLN A 100 11.03 11.46 6.80
CA GLN A 100 11.34 12.01 8.12
C GLN A 100 12.42 11.18 8.81
N VAL A 101 12.28 9.86 8.84
CA VAL A 101 13.27 8.94 9.43
C VAL A 101 14.60 9.01 8.69
N ALA A 102 14.60 9.08 7.36
CA ALA A 102 15.82 9.20 6.56
C ALA A 102 16.57 10.51 6.83
N ASN A 103 15.85 11.63 6.98
CA ASN A 103 16.45 12.92 7.32
C ASN A 103 17.01 12.92 8.74
N LEU A 104 16.31 12.33 9.71
CA LEU A 104 16.78 12.23 11.09
C LEU A 104 18.03 11.34 11.22
N LEU A 105 18.15 10.31 10.39
CA LEU A 105 19.28 9.37 10.38
C LEU A 105 20.29 9.63 9.24
N SER A 106 20.28 10.81 8.60
CA SER A 106 21.15 11.08 7.45
C SER A 106 22.65 11.05 7.78
N GLY A 107 23.01 11.17 9.07
CA GLY A 107 24.38 11.04 9.58
C GLY A 107 24.80 9.61 9.96
N LEU A 108 23.92 8.62 9.83
CA LEU A 108 24.19 7.24 10.21
C LEU A 108 24.31 6.37 8.95
N GLU A 109 25.37 5.54 8.87
CA GLU A 109 25.62 4.62 7.74
C GLU A 109 24.43 3.67 7.45
N HIS A 110 23.57 3.42 8.45
CA HIS A 110 22.40 2.54 8.35
C HIS A 110 21.05 3.27 8.23
N GLY A 111 21.03 4.60 8.15
CA GLY A 111 19.79 5.40 8.13
C GLY A 111 18.86 5.10 6.95
N ALA A 112 19.45 4.79 5.78
CA ALA A 112 18.70 4.42 4.58
C ALA A 112 17.99 3.06 4.71
N MET A 113 18.56 2.13 5.47
CA MET A 113 17.94 0.82 5.68
C MET A 113 16.81 0.92 6.72
N LEU A 114 17.05 1.66 7.81
CA LEU A 114 16.06 1.82 8.88
C LEU A 114 14.81 2.60 8.42
N SER A 115 15.00 3.65 7.61
CA SER A 115 13.89 4.40 7.03
C SER A 115 13.00 3.54 6.12
N ARG A 116 13.57 2.65 5.32
CA ARG A 116 12.81 1.71 4.49
C ARG A 116 11.98 0.75 5.34
N PHE A 117 12.54 0.24 6.43
CA PHE A 117 11.78 -0.63 7.35
C PHE A 117 10.62 0.12 8.02
N ALA A 118 10.82 1.37 8.44
CA ALA A 118 9.75 2.20 8.98
C ALA A 118 8.62 2.41 7.95
N ALA A 119 8.97 2.63 6.68
CA ALA A 119 8.00 2.77 5.59
C ALA A 119 7.16 1.49 5.41
N VAL A 120 7.82 0.34 5.32
CA VAL A 120 7.17 -0.97 5.15
C VAL A 120 6.27 -1.29 6.34
N PHE A 121 6.67 -0.93 7.56
CA PHE A 121 5.87 -1.14 8.76
C PHE A 121 4.55 -0.35 8.71
N VAL A 122 4.61 0.95 8.43
CA VAL A 122 3.43 1.81 8.33
C VAL A 122 2.51 1.34 7.19
N TRP A 123 3.09 1.02 6.03
CA TRP A 123 2.32 0.54 4.89
C TRP A 123 1.67 -0.84 5.16
N GLY A 124 2.40 -1.77 5.78
CA GLY A 124 1.89 -3.10 6.10
C GLY A 124 0.73 -3.07 7.10
N ALA A 125 0.83 -2.26 8.16
CA ALA A 125 -0.27 -2.05 9.10
C ALA A 125 -1.49 -1.41 8.41
N GLY A 126 -1.26 -0.43 7.55
CA GLY A 126 -2.29 0.22 6.75
C GLY A 126 -2.98 -0.72 5.76
N LEU A 127 -2.22 -1.62 5.13
CA LEU A 127 -2.74 -2.63 4.21
C LEU A 127 -3.67 -3.62 4.93
N VAL A 128 -3.33 -4.04 6.14
CA VAL A 128 -4.19 -4.94 6.93
C VAL A 128 -5.46 -4.25 7.39
N ALA A 129 -5.36 -2.98 7.80
CA ALA A 129 -6.55 -2.18 8.07
C ALA A 129 -7.45 -2.08 6.82
N ALA A 130 -6.86 -1.81 5.65
CA ALA A 130 -7.58 -1.78 4.38
C ALA A 130 -8.26 -3.11 4.04
N LEU A 131 -7.59 -4.24 4.23
CA LEU A 131 -8.16 -5.57 4.03
C LEU A 131 -9.35 -5.83 4.97
N GLY A 132 -9.29 -5.33 6.21
CA GLY A 132 -10.42 -5.37 7.14
C GLY A 132 -11.64 -4.61 6.63
N LEU A 133 -11.48 -3.45 5.97
CA LEU A 133 -12.60 -2.72 5.36
C LEU A 133 -13.27 -3.50 4.23
N ILE A 134 -12.49 -4.28 3.48
CA ILE A 134 -12.96 -5.12 2.38
C ILE A 134 -13.76 -6.34 2.90
N GLY A 135 -13.72 -6.61 4.21
CA GLY A 135 -14.38 -7.76 4.81
C GLY A 135 -13.51 -9.02 4.79
N VAL A 136 -12.19 -8.86 4.64
CA VAL A 136 -11.25 -9.95 4.90
C VAL A 136 -11.15 -10.14 6.41
N ASP A 137 -11.42 -11.36 6.87
CA ASP A 137 -11.40 -11.67 8.30
C ASP A 137 -10.00 -11.41 8.90
N THR A 138 -9.98 -10.66 9.99
CA THR A 138 -8.76 -10.37 10.76
C THR A 138 -8.13 -11.63 11.31
N SER A 139 -8.91 -12.71 11.47
CA SER A 139 -8.41 -14.02 11.91
C SER A 139 -7.40 -14.63 10.93
N ILE A 140 -7.46 -14.27 9.64
CA ILE A 140 -6.53 -14.75 8.60
C ILE A 140 -5.41 -13.74 8.36
N THR A 141 -5.71 -12.44 8.40
CA THR A 141 -4.75 -11.39 8.05
C THR A 141 -3.84 -10.97 9.21
N LEU A 142 -4.31 -11.01 10.46
CA LEU A 142 -3.49 -10.68 11.63
C LEU A 142 -2.31 -11.65 11.83
N PRO A 143 -2.47 -12.98 11.72
CA PRO A 143 -1.33 -13.90 11.84
C PRO A 143 -0.25 -13.64 10.79
N ILE A 144 -0.65 -13.33 9.55
CA ILE A 144 0.28 -12.99 8.47
C ILE A 144 1.04 -11.70 8.80
N LEU A 145 0.33 -10.67 9.29
CA LEU A 145 0.95 -9.42 9.69
C LEU A 145 1.98 -9.61 10.80
N VAL A 146 1.60 -10.33 11.85
CA VAL A 146 2.49 -10.64 12.97
C VAL A 146 3.70 -11.40 12.48
N THR A 147 3.53 -12.38 11.59
CA THR A 147 4.64 -13.15 11.02
C THR A 147 5.61 -12.24 10.26
N VAL A 148 5.10 -11.41 9.35
CA VAL A 148 5.94 -10.47 8.59
C VAL A 148 6.65 -9.49 9.52
N LEU A 149 5.94 -8.98 10.53
CA LEU A 149 6.51 -8.06 11.51
C LEU A 149 7.62 -8.70 12.34
N VAL A 150 7.43 -9.94 12.77
CA VAL A 150 8.42 -10.74 13.49
C VAL A 150 9.64 -10.97 12.61
N VAL A 151 9.46 -11.32 11.33
CA VAL A 151 10.57 -11.51 10.38
C VAL A 151 11.35 -10.21 10.21
N ILE A 152 10.67 -9.09 9.99
CA ILE A 152 11.30 -7.78 9.88
C ILE A 152 12.07 -7.45 11.16
N GLY A 153 11.43 -7.57 12.32
CA GLY A 153 12.06 -7.34 13.62
C GLY A 153 13.30 -8.21 13.83
N ALA A 154 13.22 -9.50 13.49
CA ALA A 154 14.35 -10.43 13.57
C ALA A 154 15.50 -10.02 12.64
N VAL A 155 15.22 -9.57 11.41
CA VAL A 155 16.24 -9.07 10.48
C VAL A 155 16.90 -7.80 11.01
N LEU A 156 16.14 -6.85 11.58
CA LEU A 156 16.73 -5.67 12.21
C LEU A 156 17.65 -6.06 13.36
N ILE A 157 17.14 -6.84 14.32
CA ILE A 157 17.91 -7.23 15.52
C ILE A 157 19.21 -7.95 15.12
N THR A 158 19.14 -8.89 14.17
CA THR A 158 20.31 -9.66 13.72
C THR A 158 21.27 -8.88 12.81
N GLY A 159 20.77 -7.88 12.08
CA GLY A 159 21.57 -6.97 11.26
C GLY A 159 22.42 -6.04 12.13
N PHE A 160 21.79 -5.34 13.08
CA PHE A 160 22.49 -4.42 13.98
C PHE A 160 23.44 -5.14 14.96
N GLY A 161 23.07 -6.32 15.46
CA GLY A 161 23.90 -7.06 16.41
C GLY A 161 25.26 -7.49 15.86
N ARG A 162 25.35 -7.86 14.57
CA ARG A 162 26.61 -8.33 13.97
C ARG A 162 27.61 -7.20 13.71
N ASP A 163 27.14 -5.99 13.46
CA ASP A 163 28.00 -4.89 13.06
C ASP A 163 28.72 -4.24 14.26
N LEU A 164 28.05 -4.20 15.42
CA LEU A 164 28.64 -3.80 16.70
C LEU A 164 29.88 -4.65 17.03
N VAL A 165 29.83 -5.96 16.77
CA VAL A 165 30.95 -6.88 16.99
C VAL A 165 32.12 -6.65 16.03
N ARG A 166 31.86 -6.15 14.81
CA ARG A 166 32.92 -5.78 13.84
C ARG A 166 33.62 -4.49 14.22
N SER A 167 32.89 -3.50 14.74
CA SER A 167 33.48 -2.22 15.17
C SER A 167 34.53 -2.41 16.27
N VAL A 168 34.23 -3.23 17.28
CA VAL A 168 35.15 -3.52 18.39
C VAL A 168 36.39 -4.29 17.92
N ARG A 169 36.24 -5.19 16.94
CA ARG A 169 37.38 -5.90 16.37
C ARG A 169 38.32 -4.95 15.63
N ARG A 170 37.81 -3.99 14.85
CA ARG A 170 38.65 -3.01 14.14
C ARG A 170 39.52 -2.19 15.09
N THR A 171 38.96 -1.74 16.20
CA THR A 171 39.70 -0.98 17.22
C THR A 171 40.80 -1.82 17.86
N ARG A 172 40.54 -3.10 18.15
CA ARG A 172 41.53 -3.99 18.77
C ARG A 172 42.63 -4.41 17.81
N SER A 173 42.32 -4.69 16.54
CA SER A 173 43.29 -5.09 15.52
C SER A 173 44.32 -3.98 15.23
N GLY A 174 43.90 -2.71 15.25
CA GLY A 174 44.81 -1.57 15.09
C GLY A 174 45.78 -1.38 16.26
N ALA A 175 45.40 -1.81 17.47
CA ALA A 175 46.25 -1.75 18.65
C ALA A 175 47.30 -2.89 18.68
N VAL A 176 46.96 -4.07 18.15
CA VAL A 176 47.87 -5.24 18.09
C VAL A 176 48.84 -5.15 16.90
N ALA A 177 48.48 -4.46 15.82
CA ALA A 177 49.32 -4.26 14.65
C ALA A 177 50.42 -3.18 14.82
N ARG A 178 50.73 -2.73 16.05
CA ARG A 178 51.97 -1.97 16.29
C ARG A 178 53.11 -2.99 16.43
N PRO A 179 53.91 -3.25 15.39
CA PRO A 179 55.11 -4.01 15.61
C PRO A 179 55.97 -3.22 16.59
N ILE A 180 56.48 -3.93 17.58
CA ILE A 180 57.68 -3.67 18.39
C ILE A 180 58.91 -3.15 17.60
N THR A 181 58.79 -2.73 16.34
CA THR A 181 59.78 -2.03 15.51
C THR A 181 60.33 -0.77 16.17
N GLN A 182 59.61 -0.17 17.13
CA GLN A 182 60.14 0.96 17.90
C GLN A 182 61.02 0.56 19.10
N ALA A 183 61.08 -0.73 19.45
CA ALA A 183 61.91 -1.27 20.53
C ALA A 183 63.31 -1.72 20.06
N GLY A 184 63.64 -1.53 18.77
CA GLY A 184 64.92 -1.89 18.17
C GLY A 184 65.77 -0.72 17.68
N LYS A 185 65.59 0.50 18.20
CA LYS A 185 66.48 1.63 17.86
C LYS A 185 67.78 1.49 18.68
N PRO A 186 68.95 1.25 18.07
CA PRO A 186 70.20 1.13 18.80
C PRO A 186 70.51 2.45 19.50
N ILE A 187 70.77 2.38 20.81
CA ILE A 187 71.27 3.51 21.57
C ILE A 187 72.75 3.66 21.17
N ALA A 188 73.06 4.67 20.37
CA ALA A 188 74.45 4.96 20.00
C ALA A 188 75.23 5.31 21.28
N PRO A 189 76.45 4.77 21.48
CA PRO A 189 77.27 5.15 22.62
C PRO A 189 77.67 6.61 22.46
N ALA A 190 77.33 7.43 23.46
CA ALA A 190 77.82 8.79 23.57
C ALA A 190 79.34 8.73 23.78
N VAL A 191 80.07 9.28 22.80
CA VAL A 191 81.51 9.59 22.88
C VAL A 191 81.66 10.96 23.55
#